data_AF-A0A351MG94-F1
#
_entry.id   AF-A0A351MG94-F1
#
_cell.length_a   1.000
_cell.length_b   1.000
_cell.length_c   1.000
_cell.angle_alpha   90.00
_cell.angle_beta   90.00
_cell.angle_gamma   90.00
#
_symmetry.space_group_name_H-M   'P 1'
#
loop_
_entity.id
_entity.type
_entity.pdbx_description
1 polymer ?
#
loop_
_entity_poly.entity_id
_entity_poly.type
_entity_poly.pdbx_seq_one_letter_code
_entity_poly.pdbx_strand_id
1 'polypeptide(L)'
;MSTPAQRLARLALPALAAYGLALVLLPRLAAPTLPVALGLTFVSFGLLAALMLVGAGGLAAVRMPRWAEPLLLLAGLGLWAALYFGLGQVKGQPPPPWHPPLMALAMIVATVGLARLLTTWLVREKNLLPIVLVLMAVVDLWGVAVGPTSQALEVAPELVSKASAALPAIQTKAPMPEGFFLPSLQIGPGDVLFAALILGVVARHALSLRANLLWMWALIMVGLGLAYFTPWAIPGLIFIGLAGLIANRGRWDYTPTERHAILWACVIMVPLLVAAALYFGARGEPLPPEGLTG
;
A
#
# COMPACT_ATOMS: atom_id res chain seq x y z
N MET A 1 -13.76 29.39 3.66
CA MET A 1 -14.00 27.94 3.89
C MET A 1 -12.82 27.14 3.34
N SER A 2 -12.29 26.16 4.06
CA SER A 2 -11.18 25.32 3.58
C SER A 2 -11.64 24.28 2.55
N THR A 3 -10.84 24.04 1.52
CA THR A 3 -11.16 23.00 0.52
C THR A 3 -11.03 21.61 1.15
N PRO A 4 -11.69 20.56 0.60
CA PRO A 4 -11.50 19.18 1.07
C PRO A 4 -10.02 18.75 1.10
N ALA A 5 -9.24 19.12 0.08
CA ALA A 5 -7.80 18.84 0.01
C ALA A 5 -7.01 19.53 1.15
N GLN A 6 -7.33 20.79 1.47
CA GLN A 6 -6.70 21.49 2.60
C GLN A 6 -7.04 20.85 3.94
N ARG A 7 -8.28 20.35 4.10
CA ARG A 7 -8.67 19.61 5.31
C ARG A 7 -7.89 18.31 5.42
N LEU A 8 -7.77 17.54 4.33
CA LEU A 8 -6.99 16.31 4.33
C LEU A 8 -5.51 16.58 4.62
N ALA A 9 -4.92 17.62 4.02
CA ALA A 9 -3.54 18.02 4.26
C ALA A 9 -3.26 18.35 5.74
N ARG A 10 -4.21 18.99 6.44
CA ARG A 10 -4.10 19.25 7.89
C ARG A 10 -4.14 17.97 8.73
N LEU A 11 -4.78 16.92 8.24
CA LEU A 11 -4.87 15.63 8.92
C LEU A 11 -3.67 14.72 8.64
N ALA A 12 -2.79 15.08 7.70
CA ALA A 12 -1.68 14.23 7.27
C ALA A 12 -0.75 13.85 8.43
N LEU A 13 -0.18 14.86 9.10
CA LEU A 13 0.74 14.65 10.22
C LEU A 13 0.10 13.93 11.43
N PRO A 14 -1.08 14.33 11.93
CA PRO A 14 -1.70 13.61 13.04
C PRO A 14 -2.10 12.18 12.66
N ALA A 15 -2.52 11.92 11.42
CA ALA A 15 -2.81 10.56 10.96
C ALA A 15 -1.56 9.69 10.91
N LEU A 16 -0.43 10.22 10.42
CA LEU A 16 0.86 9.52 10.42
C LEU A 16 1.40 9.30 11.82
N ALA A 17 1.29 10.28 12.71
CA ALA A 17 1.66 10.11 14.11
C ALA A 17 0.80 9.03 14.80
N ALA A 18 -0.52 9.05 14.57
CA ALA A 18 -1.43 8.02 15.07
C ALA A 18 -1.13 6.64 14.46
N TYR A 19 -0.75 6.58 13.18
CA TYR A 19 -0.32 5.35 12.52
C TYR A 19 0.94 4.76 13.18
N GLY A 20 1.98 5.58 13.36
CA GLY A 20 3.21 5.16 14.03
C GLY A 20 2.96 4.73 15.48
N LEU A 21 2.11 5.47 16.22
CA LEU A 21 1.71 5.10 17.57
C LEU A 21 0.94 3.77 17.60
N ALA A 22 0.01 3.56 16.66
CA ALA A 22 -0.72 2.31 16.54
C ALA A 22 0.21 1.12 16.28
N LEU A 23 1.22 1.27 15.42
CA LEU A 23 2.23 0.23 15.19
C LEU A 23 3.05 -0.12 16.46
N VAL A 24 3.26 0.85 17.36
CA VAL A 24 3.91 0.62 18.65
C VAL A 24 2.99 -0.06 19.67
N LEU A 25 1.71 0.31 19.68
CA LEU A 25 0.75 -0.10 20.72
C LEU A 25 0.05 -1.43 20.41
N LEU A 26 -0.35 -1.67 19.15
CA LEU A 26 -1.11 -2.85 18.75
C LEU A 26 -0.44 -4.18 19.11
N PRO A 27 0.88 -4.39 18.90
CA PRO A 27 1.54 -5.64 19.30
C PRO A 27 1.49 -5.91 20.81
N ARG A 28 1.27 -4.88 21.63
CA ARG A 28 1.19 -4.98 23.10
C ARG A 28 -0.22 -5.29 23.59
N LEU A 29 -1.21 -5.22 22.70
CA LEU A 29 -2.57 -5.62 23.04
C LEU A 29 -2.66 -7.14 23.00
N ALA A 30 -3.33 -7.70 24.01
CA ALA A 30 -3.56 -9.13 24.12
C ALA A 30 -5.05 -9.39 24.33
N ALA A 31 -5.64 -10.17 23.43
CA ALA A 31 -7.03 -10.59 23.49
C ALA A 31 -7.21 -11.83 24.41
N PRO A 32 -8.38 -11.98 25.05
CA PRO A 32 -8.66 -13.10 25.95
C PRO A 32 -8.84 -14.43 25.21
N THR A 33 -9.36 -14.40 23.98
CA THR A 33 -9.64 -15.61 23.18
C THR A 33 -9.19 -15.42 21.73
N LEU A 34 -8.96 -16.53 21.03
CA LEU A 34 -8.55 -16.53 19.63
C LEU A 34 -9.55 -15.80 18.70
N PRO A 35 -10.88 -16.03 18.77
CA PRO A 35 -11.83 -15.31 17.91
C PRO A 35 -11.79 -13.79 18.13
N VAL A 36 -11.59 -13.36 19.38
CA VAL A 36 -11.45 -11.94 19.71
C VAL A 36 -10.13 -11.38 19.16
N ALA A 37 -9.03 -12.14 19.24
CA ALA A 37 -7.75 -11.75 18.64
C ALA A 37 -7.87 -11.56 17.13
N LEU A 38 -8.53 -12.50 16.44
CA LEU A 38 -8.76 -12.46 15.00
C LEU A 38 -9.60 -11.23 14.60
N GLY A 39 -10.74 -11.03 15.28
CA GLY A 39 -11.62 -9.90 15.03
C GLY A 39 -10.95 -8.55 15.27
N LEU A 40 -10.23 -8.41 16.39
CA LEU A 40 -9.50 -7.17 16.69
C LEU A 40 -8.34 -6.93 15.71
N THR A 41 -7.66 -7.99 15.25
CA THR A 41 -6.59 -7.88 14.24
C THR A 41 -7.16 -7.37 12.90
N PHE A 42 -8.30 -7.89 12.46
CA PHE A 42 -8.93 -7.40 11.24
C PHE A 42 -9.37 -5.93 11.36
N VAL A 43 -9.93 -5.54 12.52
CA VAL A 43 -10.29 -4.14 12.79
C VAL A 43 -9.05 -3.24 12.84
N SER A 44 -7.95 -3.70 13.42
CA SER A 44 -6.71 -2.94 13.49
C SER A 44 -6.10 -2.71 12.09
N PHE A 45 -6.17 -3.71 11.21
CA PHE A 45 -5.77 -3.56 9.81
C PHE A 45 -6.60 -2.49 9.09
N GLY A 46 -7.92 -2.48 9.32
CA GLY A 46 -8.79 -1.43 8.76
C GLY A 46 -8.49 -0.04 9.29
N LEU A 47 -8.15 0.09 10.57
CA LEU A 47 -7.70 1.35 11.16
C LEU A 47 -6.37 1.80 10.56
N LEU A 48 -5.38 0.91 10.47
CA LEU A 48 -4.06 1.21 9.90
C LEU A 48 -4.18 1.62 8.43
N ALA A 49 -5.00 0.93 7.64
CA ALA A 49 -5.29 1.30 6.26
C ALA A 49 -5.93 2.70 6.16
N ALA A 50 -6.90 3.02 7.02
CA ALA A 50 -7.52 4.35 7.05
C ALA A 50 -6.51 5.45 7.41
N LEU A 51 -5.69 5.23 8.45
CA LEU A 51 -4.66 6.19 8.87
C LEU A 51 -3.59 6.38 7.78
N MET A 52 -3.17 5.30 7.12
CA MET A 52 -2.25 5.35 5.98
C MET A 52 -2.85 6.16 4.83
N LEU A 53 -4.10 5.91 4.42
CA LEU A 53 -4.76 6.64 3.34
C LEU A 53 -4.92 8.13 3.66
N VAL A 54 -5.31 8.47 4.90
CA VAL A 54 -5.44 9.87 5.34
C VAL A 54 -4.08 10.55 5.41
N GLY A 55 -3.06 9.87 5.95
CA GLY A 55 -1.69 10.36 6.04
C GLY A 55 -1.06 10.61 4.67
N ALA A 56 -1.01 9.56 3.85
CA ALA A 56 -0.43 9.60 2.50
C ALA A 56 -1.22 10.51 1.56
N GLY A 57 -2.55 10.41 1.55
CA GLY A 57 -3.42 11.29 0.76
C GLY A 57 -3.33 12.74 1.22
N GLY A 58 -3.21 12.98 2.52
CA GLY A 58 -3.00 14.31 3.09
C GLY A 58 -1.69 14.92 2.62
N LEU A 59 -0.58 14.20 2.75
CA LEU A 59 0.74 14.63 2.25
C LEU A 59 0.73 14.87 0.73
N ALA A 60 0.08 13.99 -0.05
CA ALA A 60 -0.09 14.15 -1.49
C ALA A 60 -0.94 15.39 -1.85
N ALA A 61 -1.88 15.78 -0.98
CA ALA A 61 -2.73 16.96 -1.15
C ALA A 61 -2.11 18.27 -0.63
N VAL A 62 -0.96 18.24 0.07
CA VAL A 62 -0.31 19.47 0.56
C VAL A 62 0.07 20.35 -0.63
N ARG A 63 -0.19 21.65 -0.52
CA ARG A 63 0.32 22.62 -1.49
C ARG A 63 1.79 22.89 -1.19
N MET A 64 2.66 22.42 -2.07
CA MET A 64 4.11 22.63 -1.98
C MET A 64 4.62 23.21 -3.31
N PRO A 65 5.65 24.06 -3.30
CA PRO A 65 6.29 24.49 -4.54
C PRO A 65 7.02 23.31 -5.19
N ARG A 66 7.14 23.29 -6.53
CA ARG A 66 7.70 22.16 -7.29
C ARG A 66 9.11 21.77 -6.85
N TRP A 67 9.92 22.74 -6.39
CA TRP A 67 11.28 22.49 -5.91
C TRP A 67 11.33 21.74 -4.58
N ALA A 68 10.24 21.76 -3.78
CA ALA A 68 10.17 21.08 -2.49
C ALA A 68 9.74 19.61 -2.62
N GLU A 69 9.18 19.19 -3.76
CA GLU A 69 8.75 17.80 -3.97
C GLU A 69 9.92 16.81 -3.99
N PRO A 70 11.05 17.07 -4.68
CA PRO A 70 12.24 16.22 -4.58
C PRO A 70 12.79 16.15 -3.17
N LEU A 71 12.72 17.25 -2.39
CA LEU A 71 13.20 17.26 -1.02
C LEU A 71 12.38 16.34 -0.11
N LEU A 72 11.07 16.22 -0.34
CA LEU A 72 10.23 15.29 0.41
C LEU A 72 10.64 13.83 0.15
N LEU A 73 10.88 13.47 -1.11
CA LEU A 73 11.39 12.16 -1.49
C LEU A 73 12.76 11.88 -0.85
N LEU A 74 13.70 12.82 -1.00
CA LEU A 74 15.06 12.69 -0.46
C LEU A 74 15.06 12.62 1.08
N ALA A 75 14.19 13.36 1.75
CA ALA A 75 14.03 13.29 3.20
C ALA A 75 13.50 11.92 3.64
N GLY A 76 12.48 11.38 2.96
CA GLY A 76 11.97 10.04 3.24
C GLY A 76 13.01 8.95 3.01
N LEU A 77 13.70 8.97 1.86
CA LEU A 77 14.76 8.01 1.53
C LEU A 77 15.96 8.13 2.46
N GLY A 78 16.39 9.36 2.76
CA GLY A 78 17.51 9.62 3.66
C GLY A 78 17.22 9.14 5.07
N LEU A 79 16.01 9.39 5.59
CA LEU A 79 15.59 8.88 6.89
C LEU A 79 15.48 7.36 6.90
N TRP A 80 14.88 6.76 5.86
CA TRP A 80 14.77 5.31 5.74
C TRP A 80 16.16 4.65 5.69
N ALA A 81 17.07 5.18 4.86
CA ALA A 81 18.45 4.70 4.75
C ALA A 81 19.23 4.88 6.06
N ALA A 82 19.08 6.01 6.74
CA ALA A 82 19.73 6.25 8.04
C ALA A 82 19.25 5.26 9.11
N LEU A 83 17.96 4.92 9.13
CA LEU A 83 17.40 3.92 10.05
C LEU A 83 17.84 2.51 9.69
N TYR A 84 17.95 2.22 8.40
CA TYR A 84 18.36 0.92 7.89
C TYR A 84 19.85 0.65 8.14
N PHE A 85 20.72 1.57 7.72
CA PHE A 85 22.19 1.39 7.80
C PHE A 85 22.78 1.86 9.14
N GLY A 86 22.20 2.86 9.80
CA GLY A 86 22.81 3.52 10.95
C GLY A 86 22.33 3.00 12.31
N LEU A 87 21.02 2.80 12.48
CA LEU A 87 20.41 2.58 13.81
C LEU A 87 19.85 1.16 14.03
N GLY A 88 19.62 0.39 12.96
CA GLY A 88 18.98 -0.93 13.04
C GLY A 88 19.93 -2.14 13.08
N GLN A 89 21.25 -1.93 13.11
CA GLN A 89 22.25 -2.97 12.83
C GLN A 89 23.32 -3.11 13.93
N VAL A 90 22.97 -2.90 15.21
CA VAL A 90 23.85 -3.37 16.29
C VAL A 90 23.74 -4.89 16.34
N LYS A 91 24.71 -5.58 15.72
CA LYS A 91 24.77 -7.05 15.67
C LYS A 91 24.50 -7.63 17.06
N GLY A 92 23.47 -8.47 17.17
CA GLY A 92 23.13 -9.20 18.39
C GLY A 92 22.11 -8.51 19.31
N GLN A 93 21.58 -7.34 18.97
CA GLN A 93 20.50 -6.70 19.74
C GLN A 93 19.22 -6.57 18.92
N PRO A 94 18.04 -6.86 19.51
CA PRO A 94 16.78 -6.60 18.85
C PRO A 94 16.61 -5.08 18.61
N PRO A 95 16.03 -4.67 17.48
CA PRO A 95 15.79 -3.26 17.21
C PRO A 95 14.86 -2.68 18.27
N PRO A 96 15.07 -1.42 18.68
CA PRO A 96 14.21 -0.78 19.65
C PRO A 96 12.77 -0.67 19.12
N PRO A 97 11.74 -0.64 20.00
CA PRO A 97 10.33 -0.76 19.59
C PRO A 97 9.82 0.38 18.70
N TRP A 98 10.52 1.52 18.66
CA TRP A 98 10.19 2.65 17.79
C TRP A 98 10.77 2.53 16.38
N HIS A 99 11.70 1.60 16.14
CA HIS A 99 12.43 1.50 14.87
C HIS A 99 11.55 1.03 13.71
N PRO A 100 10.77 -0.07 13.79
CA PRO A 100 9.89 -0.48 12.69
C PRO A 100 8.82 0.55 12.32
N PRO A 101 8.11 1.18 13.28
CA PRO A 101 7.17 2.27 12.98
C PRO A 101 7.83 3.44 12.26
N LEU A 102 9.03 3.84 12.68
CA LEU A 102 9.74 4.96 12.06
C LEU A 102 10.22 4.64 10.64
N MET A 103 10.66 3.39 10.40
CA MET A 103 10.94 2.91 9.04
C MET A 103 9.69 2.94 8.15
N ALA A 104 8.54 2.48 8.65
CA ALA A 104 7.28 2.52 7.91
C ALA A 104 6.85 3.96 7.58
N LEU A 105 7.00 4.90 8.52
CA LEU A 105 6.73 6.32 8.28
C LEU A 105 7.68 6.92 7.24
N ALA A 106 8.98 6.61 7.32
CA ALA A 106 9.97 7.06 6.34
C ALA A 106 9.65 6.52 4.93
N MET A 107 9.26 5.25 4.83
CA MET A 107 8.77 4.64 3.59
C MET A 107 7.54 5.37 3.04
N ILE A 108 6.55 5.68 3.88
CA ILE A 108 5.35 6.43 3.46
C ILE A 108 5.75 7.82 2.93
N VAL A 109 6.65 8.53 3.62
CA VAL A 109 7.12 9.84 3.17
C VAL A 109 7.86 9.75 1.83
N ALA A 110 8.74 8.76 1.66
CA ALA A 110 9.46 8.55 0.41
C ALA A 110 8.52 8.24 -0.75
N THR A 111 7.61 7.28 -0.56
CA THR A 111 6.64 6.85 -1.58
C THR A 111 5.67 7.98 -1.95
N VAL A 112 5.21 8.78 -0.98
CA VAL A 112 4.41 9.98 -1.27
C VAL A 112 5.23 11.04 -2.01
N GLY A 113 6.50 11.26 -1.64
CA GLY A 113 7.40 12.15 -2.37
C GLY A 113 7.53 11.76 -3.85
N LEU A 114 7.74 10.46 -4.12
CA LEU A 114 7.78 9.93 -5.48
C LEU A 114 6.42 10.09 -6.19
N ALA A 115 5.32 9.73 -5.53
CA ALA A 115 3.96 9.90 -6.06
C ALA A 115 3.68 11.35 -6.48
N ARG A 116 4.13 12.32 -5.68
CA ARG A 116 4.00 13.74 -5.99
C ARG A 116 4.81 14.14 -7.21
N LEU A 117 6.07 13.70 -7.33
CA LEU A 117 6.88 13.95 -8.52
C LEU A 117 6.20 13.39 -9.77
N LEU A 118 5.73 12.14 -9.72
CA LEU A 118 5.02 11.52 -10.83
C LEU A 118 3.73 12.27 -11.17
N THR A 119 2.95 12.65 -10.15
CA THR A 119 1.72 13.43 -10.35
C THR A 119 2.02 14.80 -10.95
N THR A 120 3.05 15.50 -10.48
CA THR A 120 3.36 16.85 -10.90
C THR A 120 3.93 16.87 -12.33
N TRP A 121 4.83 15.93 -12.65
CA TRP A 121 5.67 15.98 -13.85
C TRP A 121 5.15 15.10 -14.99
N LEU A 122 4.62 13.91 -14.66
CA LEU A 122 4.19 12.89 -15.62
C LEU A 122 2.66 12.88 -15.81
N VAL A 123 1.89 12.74 -14.73
CA VAL A 123 0.42 12.65 -14.78
C VAL A 123 -0.21 14.04 -14.78
N ARG A 124 -0.06 14.74 -15.91
CA ARG A 124 -0.52 16.13 -16.05
C ARG A 124 -2.03 16.28 -16.28
N GLU A 125 -2.68 15.20 -16.72
CA GLU A 125 -4.08 15.19 -17.10
C GLU A 125 -4.85 14.11 -16.34
N LYS A 126 -6.09 14.42 -15.92
CA LYS A 126 -6.94 13.47 -15.18
C LYS A 126 -7.28 12.22 -15.98
N ASN A 127 -7.32 12.32 -17.31
CA ASN A 127 -7.68 11.21 -18.20
C ASN A 127 -6.58 10.14 -18.31
N LEU A 128 -5.34 10.46 -17.91
CA LEU A 128 -4.25 9.49 -17.82
C LEU A 128 -4.40 8.54 -16.63
N LEU A 129 -5.20 8.92 -15.62
CA LEU A 129 -5.32 8.14 -14.40
C LEU A 129 -5.81 6.71 -14.69
N PRO A 130 -6.87 6.45 -15.48
CA PRO A 130 -7.26 5.07 -15.78
C PRO A 130 -6.21 4.24 -16.52
N ILE A 131 -5.39 4.85 -17.39
CA ILE A 131 -4.26 4.14 -18.02
C ILE A 131 -3.24 3.73 -16.95
N VAL A 132 -2.89 4.65 -16.04
CA VAL A 132 -2.02 4.35 -14.90
C VAL A 132 -2.59 3.23 -14.04
N LEU A 133 -3.91 3.22 -13.78
CA LEU A 133 -4.57 2.20 -12.96
C LEU A 133 -4.54 0.80 -13.61
N VAL A 134 -4.67 0.73 -14.94
CA VAL A 134 -4.50 -0.54 -15.67
C VAL A 134 -3.05 -1.00 -15.60
N LEU A 135 -2.09 -0.10 -15.86
CA LEU A 135 -0.66 -0.41 -15.77
C LEU A 135 -0.24 -0.83 -14.35
N MET A 136 -0.84 -0.25 -13.31
CA MET A 136 -0.63 -0.68 -11.94
C MET A 136 -0.99 -2.14 -11.72
N ALA A 137 -2.18 -2.56 -12.17
CA ALA A 137 -2.61 -3.96 -12.05
C ALA A 137 -1.66 -4.90 -12.82
N VAL A 138 -1.15 -4.45 -13.97
CA VAL A 138 -0.14 -5.18 -14.75
C VAL A 138 1.16 -5.33 -13.96
N VAL A 139 1.68 -4.23 -13.42
CA VAL A 139 2.94 -4.19 -12.67
C VAL A 139 2.82 -5.00 -11.38
N ASP A 140 1.68 -4.97 -10.71
CA ASP A 140 1.43 -5.77 -9.50
C ASP A 140 1.47 -7.26 -9.82
N LEU A 141 0.69 -7.68 -10.81
CA LEU A 141 0.62 -9.08 -11.22
C LEU A 141 1.97 -9.60 -11.73
N TRP A 142 2.64 -8.81 -12.58
CA TRP A 142 3.95 -9.17 -13.11
C TRP A 142 5.02 -9.16 -12.01
N GLY A 143 5.03 -8.15 -11.15
CA GLY A 143 5.96 -8.03 -10.03
C GLY A 143 5.87 -9.22 -9.09
N VAL A 144 4.66 -9.62 -8.72
CA VAL A 144 4.42 -10.79 -7.86
C VAL A 144 4.75 -12.11 -8.56
N ALA A 145 4.46 -12.25 -9.85
CA ALA A 145 4.59 -13.55 -10.54
C ALA A 145 5.97 -13.85 -11.16
N VAL A 146 6.70 -12.84 -11.68
CA VAL A 146 7.90 -13.04 -12.52
C VAL A 146 8.91 -11.90 -12.45
N GLY A 147 8.51 -10.77 -11.88
CA GLY A 147 9.26 -9.52 -11.97
C GLY A 147 10.36 -9.40 -10.92
N PRO A 148 11.01 -8.22 -10.84
CA PRO A 148 12.09 -7.93 -9.92
C PRO A 148 11.69 -8.12 -8.46
N THR A 149 10.40 -8.04 -8.11
CA THR A 149 9.94 -8.37 -6.75
C THR A 149 10.07 -9.85 -6.45
N SER A 150 9.64 -10.75 -7.35
CA SER A 150 9.85 -12.20 -7.20
C SER A 150 11.34 -12.57 -7.16
N GLN A 151 12.16 -11.98 -8.05
CA GLN A 151 13.61 -12.20 -8.04
C GLN A 151 14.29 -11.62 -6.80
N ALA A 152 13.83 -10.47 -6.30
CA ALA A 152 14.34 -9.89 -5.06
C ALA A 152 13.93 -10.72 -3.84
N LEU A 153 12.74 -11.34 -3.87
CA LEU A 153 12.32 -12.31 -2.85
C LEU A 153 13.19 -13.57 -2.86
N GLU A 154 13.62 -14.04 -4.03
CA GLU A 154 14.52 -15.20 -4.17
C GLU A 154 15.97 -14.88 -3.77
N VAL A 155 16.50 -13.71 -4.17
CA VAL A 155 17.91 -13.34 -3.97
C VAL A 155 18.15 -12.69 -2.61
N ALA A 156 17.20 -11.90 -2.11
CA ALA A 156 17.35 -11.12 -0.88
C ALA A 156 16.00 -10.93 -0.16
N PRO A 157 15.38 -12.02 0.35
CA PRO A 157 14.07 -11.97 1.03
C PRO A 157 14.09 -11.02 2.25
N GLU A 158 15.24 -10.90 2.92
CA GLU A 158 15.43 -9.96 4.01
C GLU A 158 15.29 -8.49 3.60
N LEU A 159 15.67 -8.12 2.37
CA LEU A 159 15.52 -6.73 1.91
C LEU A 159 14.05 -6.41 1.64
N VAL A 160 13.30 -7.36 1.09
CA VAL A 160 11.88 -7.17 0.73
C VAL A 160 10.99 -7.09 1.98
N SER A 161 11.22 -7.96 2.96
CA SER A 161 10.51 -7.92 4.23
C SER A 161 10.82 -6.64 5.03
N LYS A 162 12.06 -6.13 4.96
CA LYS A 162 12.47 -4.86 5.61
C LYS A 162 12.01 -3.61 4.85
N ALA A 163 11.77 -3.71 3.55
CA ALA A 163 11.23 -2.63 2.74
C ALA A 163 9.71 -2.47 2.88
N SER A 164 9.02 -3.49 3.41
CA SER A 164 7.58 -3.49 3.63
C SER A 164 7.24 -3.19 5.09
N ALA A 165 6.07 -2.61 5.33
CA ALA A 165 5.58 -2.37 6.68
C ALA A 165 4.69 -3.53 7.13
N ALA A 166 5.17 -4.34 8.08
CA ALA A 166 4.36 -5.39 8.69
C ALA A 166 3.22 -4.78 9.51
N LEU A 167 2.01 -5.24 9.28
CA LEU A 167 0.84 -4.91 10.07
C LEU A 167 0.79 -5.85 11.28
N PRO A 168 0.88 -5.31 12.51
CA PRO A 168 0.95 -6.14 13.70
C PRO A 168 -0.39 -6.82 13.98
N ALA A 169 -0.35 -8.14 14.16
CA ALA A 169 -1.47 -8.90 14.70
C ALA A 169 -1.59 -8.67 16.21
N ILE A 170 -2.83 -8.72 16.73
CA ILE A 170 -3.09 -8.64 18.16
C ILE A 170 -2.85 -10.01 18.78
N GLN A 171 -2.04 -10.04 19.83
CA GLN A 171 -1.65 -11.30 20.47
C GLN A 171 -2.85 -11.95 21.18
N THR A 172 -2.81 -13.27 21.33
CA THR A 172 -3.80 -14.03 22.12
C THR A 172 -3.17 -14.52 23.42
N LYS A 173 -3.90 -14.44 24.54
CA LYS A 173 -3.50 -15.08 25.81
C LYS A 173 -3.84 -16.56 25.85
N ALA A 174 -4.78 -17.01 25.02
CA ALA A 174 -5.14 -18.41 24.91
C ALA A 174 -4.06 -19.18 24.12
N PRO A 175 -3.77 -20.44 24.48
CA PRO A 175 -2.86 -21.28 23.71
C PRO A 175 -3.37 -21.40 22.27
N MET A 176 -2.48 -21.16 21.30
CA MET A 176 -2.82 -21.34 19.89
C MET A 176 -2.87 -22.83 19.56
N PRO A 177 -3.82 -23.27 18.71
CA PRO A 177 -3.79 -24.62 18.16
C PRO A 177 -2.42 -24.91 17.51
N GLU A 178 -1.93 -26.14 17.61
CA GLU A 178 -0.68 -26.53 16.95
C GLU A 178 -0.75 -26.25 15.44
N GLY A 179 0.28 -25.58 14.91
CA GLY A 179 0.34 -25.19 13.50
C GLY A 179 -0.49 -23.97 13.11
N PHE A 180 -1.20 -23.31 14.05
CA PHE A 180 -1.95 -22.10 13.77
C PHE A 180 -1.13 -20.84 14.09
N PHE A 181 -1.00 -19.95 13.10
CA PHE A 181 -0.39 -18.62 13.25
C PHE A 181 -1.41 -17.54 12.89
N LEU A 182 -1.37 -16.41 13.61
CA LEU A 182 -2.20 -15.26 13.25
C LEU A 182 -1.72 -14.69 11.91
N PRO A 183 -2.64 -14.30 11.01
CA PRO A 183 -2.25 -13.75 9.71
C PRO A 183 -1.40 -12.49 9.88
N SER A 184 -0.17 -12.52 9.36
CA SER A 184 0.69 -11.34 9.23
C SER A 184 0.50 -10.76 7.83
N LEU A 185 -0.07 -9.55 7.75
CA LEU A 185 -0.18 -8.83 6.49
C LEU A 185 0.92 -7.78 6.40
N GLN A 186 1.39 -7.51 5.19
CA GLN A 186 2.39 -6.49 4.92
C GLN A 186 1.80 -5.47 3.96
N ILE A 187 2.08 -4.18 4.20
CA ILE A 187 1.83 -3.11 3.23
C ILE A 187 3.14 -2.82 2.53
N GLY A 188 3.15 -2.98 1.21
CA GLY A 188 4.33 -2.71 0.41
C GLY A 188 4.49 -1.21 0.12
N PRO A 189 5.71 -0.78 -0.24
CA PRO A 189 5.94 0.59 -0.72
C PRO A 189 5.12 0.89 -1.99
N GLY A 190 4.83 -0.11 -2.82
CA GLY A 190 3.99 0.01 -4.01
C GLY A 190 2.56 0.44 -3.67
N ASP A 191 1.93 -0.19 -2.68
CA ASP A 191 0.57 0.13 -2.24
C ASP A 191 0.44 1.59 -1.84
N VAL A 192 1.39 2.06 -1.01
CA VAL A 192 1.42 3.44 -0.55
C VAL A 192 1.70 4.41 -1.70
N LEU A 193 2.69 4.10 -2.54
CA LEU A 193 3.07 4.91 -3.71
C LEU A 193 1.85 5.15 -4.60
N PHE A 194 1.14 4.10 -4.97
CA PHE A 194 0.04 4.20 -5.90
C PHE A 194 -1.23 4.77 -5.25
N ALA A 195 -1.50 4.45 -3.99
CA ALA A 195 -2.57 5.12 -3.26
C ALA A 195 -2.34 6.64 -3.18
N ALA A 196 -1.11 7.06 -2.87
CA ALA A 196 -0.71 8.45 -2.85
C ALA A 196 -0.77 9.11 -4.23
N LEU A 197 -0.40 8.39 -5.29
CA LEU A 197 -0.48 8.86 -6.68
C LEU A 197 -1.93 9.17 -7.08
N ILE A 198 -2.85 8.22 -6.87
CA ILE A 198 -4.27 8.37 -7.17
C ILE A 198 -4.84 9.56 -6.38
N LEU A 199 -4.59 9.61 -5.07
CA LEU A 199 -5.09 10.68 -4.21
C LEU A 199 -4.48 12.05 -4.56
N GLY A 200 -3.22 12.08 -4.99
CA GLY A 200 -2.53 13.27 -5.50
C GLY A 200 -3.17 13.80 -6.78
N VAL A 201 -3.43 12.93 -7.76
CA VAL A 201 -4.15 13.28 -9.00
C VAL A 201 -5.56 13.78 -8.67
N VAL A 202 -6.27 13.09 -7.78
CA VAL A 202 -7.63 13.46 -7.35
C VAL A 202 -7.65 14.83 -6.69
N ALA A 203 -6.69 15.11 -5.80
CA ALA A 203 -6.57 16.41 -5.15
C ALA A 203 -6.22 17.53 -6.15
N ARG A 204 -5.31 17.26 -7.10
CA ARG A 204 -4.86 18.22 -8.12
C ARG A 204 -5.96 18.60 -9.10
N HIS A 205 -6.73 17.61 -9.56
CA HIS A 205 -7.78 17.80 -10.57
C HIS A 205 -9.17 18.02 -9.98
N ALA A 206 -9.26 18.35 -8.68
CA ALA A 206 -10.52 18.61 -7.98
C ALA A 206 -11.58 17.50 -8.13
N LEU A 207 -11.11 16.25 -8.22
CA LEU A 207 -11.98 15.07 -8.18
C LEU A 207 -12.50 14.81 -6.76
N SER A 208 -13.42 13.86 -6.60
CA SER A 208 -14.08 13.64 -5.32
C SER A 208 -13.18 12.90 -4.33
N LEU A 209 -12.40 13.65 -3.56
CA LEU A 209 -11.45 13.09 -2.57
C LEU A 209 -12.15 12.20 -1.53
N ARG A 210 -13.34 12.59 -1.07
CA ARG A 210 -14.15 11.80 -0.13
C ARG A 210 -14.55 10.45 -0.74
N ALA A 211 -15.00 10.44 -2.00
CA ALA A 211 -15.38 9.20 -2.66
C ALA A 211 -14.18 8.29 -2.86
N ASN A 212 -13.03 8.85 -3.25
CA ASN A 212 -11.81 8.07 -3.45
C ASN A 212 -11.32 7.44 -2.14
N LEU A 213 -11.23 8.21 -1.05
CA LEU A 213 -10.86 7.67 0.27
C LEU A 213 -11.82 6.56 0.73
N LEU A 214 -13.13 6.75 0.56
CA LEU A 214 -14.13 5.76 0.97
C LEU A 214 -14.03 4.47 0.15
N TRP A 215 -13.97 4.59 -1.18
CA TRP A 215 -13.86 3.42 -2.07
C TRP A 215 -12.52 2.70 -1.92
N MET A 216 -11.43 3.44 -1.74
CA MET A 216 -10.10 2.85 -1.53
C MET A 216 -10.08 2.09 -0.22
N TRP A 217 -10.58 2.70 0.87
CA TRP A 217 -10.68 2.00 2.15
C TRP A 217 -11.57 0.76 2.03
N ALA A 218 -12.77 0.88 1.46
CA ALA A 218 -13.69 -0.23 1.32
C ALA A 218 -13.11 -1.40 0.50
N LEU A 219 -12.47 -1.13 -0.65
CA LEU A 219 -11.88 -2.18 -1.48
C LEU A 219 -10.59 -2.75 -0.90
N ILE A 220 -9.78 -1.94 -0.20
CA ILE A 220 -8.65 -2.46 0.58
C ILE A 220 -9.18 -3.39 1.67
N MET A 221 -10.28 -3.07 2.37
CA MET A 221 -10.88 -3.98 3.34
C MET A 221 -11.35 -5.30 2.72
N VAL A 222 -11.88 -5.27 1.50
CA VAL A 222 -12.21 -6.48 0.74
C VAL A 222 -10.95 -7.28 0.42
N GLY A 223 -9.91 -6.64 -0.12
CA GLY A 223 -8.64 -7.30 -0.44
C GLY A 223 -7.95 -7.90 0.79
N LEU A 224 -7.90 -7.15 1.89
CA LEU A 224 -7.40 -7.62 3.18
C LEU A 224 -8.25 -8.78 3.71
N GLY A 225 -9.58 -8.71 3.60
CA GLY A 225 -10.46 -9.82 4.00
C GLY A 225 -10.18 -11.09 3.20
N LEU A 226 -10.04 -10.97 1.88
CA LEU A 226 -9.67 -12.11 1.02
C LEU A 226 -8.30 -12.67 1.41
N ALA A 227 -7.28 -11.83 1.59
CA ALA A 227 -5.95 -12.28 2.02
C ALA A 227 -5.96 -12.87 3.44
N TYR A 228 -6.84 -12.40 4.31
CA TYR A 228 -6.94 -12.85 5.70
C TYR A 228 -7.67 -14.20 5.83
N PHE A 229 -8.66 -14.46 4.99
CA PHE A 229 -9.50 -15.67 5.05
C PHE A 229 -9.16 -16.72 3.98
N THR A 230 -8.16 -16.48 3.13
CA THR A 230 -7.72 -17.44 2.10
C THR A 230 -6.20 -17.62 2.15
N PRO A 231 -5.67 -18.77 1.71
CA PRO A 231 -4.22 -19.00 1.66
C PRO A 231 -3.55 -18.35 0.44
N TRP A 232 -4.27 -17.52 -0.32
CA TRP A 232 -3.78 -16.98 -1.58
C TRP A 232 -3.17 -15.60 -1.39
N ALA A 233 -2.05 -15.35 -2.09
CA ALA A 233 -1.50 -14.02 -2.23
C ALA A 233 -2.45 -13.17 -3.09
N ILE A 234 -3.09 -12.18 -2.49
CA ILE A 234 -4.06 -11.30 -3.17
C ILE A 234 -3.35 -10.01 -3.61
N PRO A 235 -3.28 -9.70 -4.93
CA PRO A 235 -2.65 -8.49 -5.42
C PRO A 235 -3.41 -7.23 -4.98
N GLY A 236 -2.80 -6.44 -4.09
CA GLY A 236 -3.44 -5.30 -3.44
C GLY A 236 -3.72 -4.12 -4.39
N LEU A 237 -2.87 -3.91 -5.39
CA LEU A 237 -2.97 -2.75 -6.29
C LEU A 237 -4.21 -2.82 -7.18
N ILE A 238 -4.74 -4.02 -7.44
CA ILE A 238 -6.01 -4.20 -8.17
C ILE A 238 -7.16 -3.51 -7.42
N PHE A 239 -7.24 -3.67 -6.10
CA PHE A 239 -8.28 -3.07 -5.26
C PHE A 239 -8.12 -1.54 -5.17
N ILE A 240 -6.87 -1.09 -5.01
CA ILE A 240 -6.53 0.34 -4.98
C ILE A 240 -6.88 1.02 -6.31
N GLY A 241 -6.53 0.39 -7.43
CA GLY A 241 -6.83 0.92 -8.76
C GLY A 241 -8.32 0.92 -9.08
N LEU A 242 -9.03 -0.18 -8.77
CA LEU A 242 -10.47 -0.27 -8.96
C LEU A 242 -11.23 0.79 -8.16
N ALA A 243 -10.78 1.09 -6.94
CA ALA A 243 -11.35 2.17 -6.14
C ALA A 243 -11.25 3.54 -6.82
N GLY A 244 -10.08 3.86 -7.40
CA GLY A 244 -9.88 5.08 -8.16
C GLY A 244 -10.81 5.18 -9.38
N LEU A 245 -11.04 4.06 -10.07
CA LEU A 245 -11.97 4.00 -11.21
C LEU A 245 -13.42 4.21 -10.77
N ILE A 246 -13.90 3.45 -9.77
CA ILE A 246 -15.28 3.49 -9.30
C ILE A 246 -15.61 4.87 -8.72
N ALA A 247 -14.73 5.43 -7.91
CA ALA A 247 -14.94 6.72 -7.26
C ALA A 247 -15.12 7.88 -8.26
N ASN A 248 -14.59 7.74 -9.48
CA ASN A 248 -14.57 8.79 -10.49
C ASN A 248 -15.27 8.40 -11.81
N ARG A 249 -16.03 7.29 -11.85
CA ARG A 249 -16.64 6.69 -13.06
C ARG A 249 -17.45 7.62 -13.97
N GLY A 250 -17.90 8.78 -13.48
CA GLY A 250 -18.64 9.79 -14.25
C GLY A 250 -17.93 11.14 -14.37
N ARG A 251 -16.63 11.22 -14.09
CA ARG A 251 -15.85 12.48 -14.13
C ARG A 251 -14.71 12.47 -15.16
N TRP A 252 -14.63 11.40 -15.94
CA TRP A 252 -13.68 11.25 -17.01
C TRP A 252 -14.21 11.94 -18.26
N ASP A 253 -13.42 12.85 -18.82
CA ASP A 253 -13.82 13.63 -19.99
C ASP A 253 -13.12 13.06 -21.22
N TYR A 254 -13.46 11.82 -21.58
CA TYR A 254 -12.84 11.15 -22.71
C TYR A 254 -13.44 11.60 -24.03
N THR A 255 -12.57 11.83 -25.01
CA THR A 255 -13.01 11.88 -26.41
C THR A 255 -13.49 10.48 -26.85
N PRO A 256 -14.33 10.37 -27.88
CA PRO A 256 -14.76 9.07 -28.42
C PRO A 256 -13.59 8.17 -28.81
N THR A 257 -12.51 8.78 -29.31
CA THR A 257 -11.26 8.10 -29.71
C THR A 257 -10.51 7.55 -28.49
N GLU A 258 -10.36 8.36 -27.43
CA GLU A 258 -9.73 7.91 -26.18
C GLU A 258 -10.51 6.79 -25.52
N ARG A 259 -11.85 6.87 -25.54
CA ARG A 259 -12.70 5.82 -25.01
C ARG A 259 -12.51 4.51 -25.76
N HIS A 260 -12.40 4.56 -27.09
CA HIS A 260 -12.07 3.39 -27.90
C HIS A 260 -10.66 2.86 -27.60
N ALA A 261 -9.67 3.73 -27.47
CA ALA A 261 -8.29 3.35 -27.16
C ALA A 261 -8.19 2.65 -25.79
N ILE A 262 -8.87 3.17 -24.77
CA ILE A 262 -8.93 2.56 -23.43
C ILE A 262 -9.67 1.23 -23.49
N LEU A 263 -10.78 1.14 -24.22
CA LEU A 263 -11.50 -0.11 -24.40
C LEU A 263 -10.60 -1.18 -25.02
N TRP A 264 -9.91 -0.86 -26.13
CA TRP A 264 -8.99 -1.78 -26.79
C TRP A 264 -7.80 -2.14 -25.91
N ALA A 265 -7.24 -1.18 -25.18
CA ALA A 265 -6.19 -1.45 -24.21
C ALA A 265 -6.67 -2.45 -23.15
N CYS A 266 -7.88 -2.29 -22.60
CA CYS A 266 -8.46 -3.26 -21.66
C CYS A 266 -8.71 -4.62 -22.33
N VAL A 267 -9.29 -4.65 -23.53
CA VAL A 267 -9.61 -5.89 -24.26
C VAL A 267 -8.34 -6.69 -24.60
N ILE A 268 -7.22 -6.03 -24.84
CA ILE A 268 -5.93 -6.71 -25.11
C ILE A 268 -5.22 -7.06 -23.81
N MET A 269 -5.12 -6.11 -22.88
CA MET A 269 -4.31 -6.27 -21.66
C MET A 269 -4.95 -7.22 -20.66
N VAL A 270 -6.27 -7.22 -20.49
CA VAL A 270 -6.93 -8.10 -19.48
C VAL A 270 -6.75 -9.58 -19.82
N PRO A 271 -7.03 -10.07 -21.04
CA PRO A 271 -6.77 -11.47 -21.39
C PRO A 271 -5.30 -11.81 -21.32
N LEU A 272 -4.40 -10.90 -21.71
CA LEU A 272 -2.96 -11.12 -21.62
C LEU A 272 -2.50 -11.26 -20.17
N LEU A 273 -3.06 -10.46 -19.26
CA LEU A 273 -2.83 -10.58 -17.81
C LEU A 273 -3.40 -11.87 -17.24
N VAL A 274 -4.62 -12.26 -17.62
CA VAL A 274 -5.22 -13.52 -17.17
C VAL A 274 -4.41 -14.71 -17.68
N ALA A 275 -4.00 -14.70 -18.95
CA ALA A 275 -3.15 -15.73 -19.53
C ALA A 275 -1.79 -15.80 -18.83
N ALA A 276 -1.18 -14.65 -18.52
CA ALA A 276 0.05 -14.61 -17.75
C ALA A 276 -0.15 -15.18 -16.34
N ALA A 277 -1.18 -14.73 -15.62
CA ALA A 277 -1.53 -15.23 -14.29
C ALA A 277 -1.72 -16.75 -14.27
N LEU A 278 -2.46 -17.30 -15.24
CA LEU A 278 -2.70 -18.74 -15.36
C LEU A 278 -1.43 -19.50 -15.73
N TYR A 279 -0.64 -18.97 -16.67
CA TYR A 279 0.62 -19.59 -17.10
C TYR A 279 1.66 -19.64 -15.97
N PHE A 280 1.79 -18.56 -15.20
CA PHE A 280 2.73 -18.50 -14.08
C PHE A 280 2.18 -19.19 -12.84
N GLY A 281 0.87 -19.11 -12.57
CA GLY A 281 0.22 -19.87 -11.50
C GLY A 281 0.33 -21.39 -11.70
N ALA A 282 0.32 -21.86 -12.96
CA ALA A 282 0.57 -23.27 -13.29
C ALA A 282 2.05 -23.69 -13.18
N ARG A 283 2.99 -22.73 -13.11
CA ARG A 283 4.43 -22.97 -12.97
C ARG A 283 4.96 -22.75 -11.56
N GLY A 284 4.22 -22.04 -10.71
CA GLY A 284 4.57 -21.91 -9.30
C GLY A 284 4.50 -23.27 -8.63
N GLU A 285 5.66 -23.88 -8.37
CA GLU A 285 5.73 -24.88 -7.30
C GLU A 285 5.16 -24.23 -6.03
N PRO A 286 4.36 -24.95 -5.23
CA PRO A 286 3.83 -24.40 -3.99
C PRO A 286 5.00 -23.85 -3.18
N LEU A 287 4.92 -22.57 -2.80
CA LEU A 287 5.87 -21.97 -1.87
C LEU A 287 6.02 -22.96 -0.72
N PRO A 288 7.24 -23.44 -0.40
CA PRO A 288 7.43 -24.30 0.75
C PRO A 288 6.85 -23.56 1.95
N PRO A 289 6.07 -24.24 2.81
CA PRO A 289 5.46 -23.57 3.95
C PRO A 289 6.57 -22.85 4.72
N GLU A 290 6.50 -21.52 4.78
CA GLU A 290 7.40 -20.73 5.62
C GLU A 290 7.26 -21.27 7.05
N GLY A 291 8.30 -21.96 7.54
CA GLY A 291 8.26 -22.53 8.90
C GLY A 291 8.94 -23.87 9.13
N LEU A 292 9.84 -24.35 8.25
CA LEU A 292 10.64 -25.55 8.53
C LEU A 292 12.14 -25.33 8.33
N THR A 293 12.73 -24.37 9.03
CA THR A 293 14.16 -24.46 9.40
C THR A 293 14.46 -23.60 10.63
N GLY A 294 14.83 -24.26 11.73
CA GLY A 294 15.76 -23.76 12.76
C GLY A 294 15.23 -22.80 13.81
#